data_AF-A0A8H4EP55-F1
#
_entry.id   AF-A0A8H4EP55-F1
#
_cell.length_a   1.000
_cell.length_b   1.000
_cell.length_c   1.000
_cell.angle_alpha   90.00
_cell.angle_beta   90.00
_cell.angle_gamma   90.00
#
_symmetry.space_group_name_H-M   'P 1'
#
loop_
_entity.id
_entity.type
_entity.pdbx_description
1 polymer ?
#
loop_
_entity_poly.entity_id
_entity_poly.type
_entity_poly.pdbx_seq_one_letter_code
_entity_poly.pdbx_strand_id
1 'polypeptide(L)'
;MINSISVHGIQHQPHILIGQMNSAHLDKIDFGLIPIVGDVKLEPSIRNTDSEKYLELFIDDDIAVSHNGVHLCGSGYFSHVKCGYVKSLN
;
A
#
# COMPACT_ATOMS: atom_id res chain seq x y z
N MET A 1 -7.37 -5.14 11.31
CA MET A 1 -6.15 -4.36 11.06
C MET A 1 -6.01 -4.16 9.57
N ILE A 2 -5.97 -2.91 9.10
CA ILE A 2 -5.71 -2.60 7.69
C ILE A 2 -4.19 -2.57 7.52
N ASN A 3 -3.65 -3.50 6.75
CA ASN A 3 -2.24 -3.54 6.41
C ASN A 3 -2.05 -2.72 5.13
N SER A 4 -1.61 -1.47 5.27
CA SER A 4 -1.17 -0.65 4.15
C SER A 4 0.34 -0.80 3.98
N ILE A 5 0.78 -1.52 2.95
CA ILE A 5 2.05 -1.26 2.27
C ILE A 5 1.82 -1.47 0.78
N SER A 6 1.76 -0.39 0.00
CA SER A 6 1.94 -0.44 -1.44
C SER A 6 3.30 0.18 -1.72
N VAL A 7 4.29 -0.66 -2.00
CA VAL A 7 5.56 -0.21 -2.55
C VAL A 7 5.33 0.12 -4.02
N HIS A 8 5.51 1.38 -4.40
CA HIS A 8 5.67 1.77 -5.80
C HIS A 8 7.04 2.42 -5.96
N GLY A 9 7.93 1.77 -6.72
CA GLY A 9 9.12 2.40 -7.29
C GLY A 9 8.77 3.05 -8.62
N ILE A 10 9.38 4.19 -8.93
CA ILE A 10 9.21 4.87 -10.23
C ILE A 10 9.85 3.99 -11.32
N GLN A 11 9.05 3.54 -12.30
CA GLN A 11 9.44 2.54 -13.30
C GLN A 11 9.79 3.20 -14.65
N HIS A 12 11.04 3.05 -15.11
CA HIS A 12 11.50 3.49 -16.45
C HIS A 12 11.81 2.35 -17.44
N GLN A 13 11.57 1.07 -17.11
CA GLN A 13 11.76 -0.07 -18.03
C GLN A 13 10.72 -1.20 -17.82
N PRO A 14 10.42 -2.04 -18.85
CA PRO A 14 9.15 -2.79 -18.91
C PRO A 14 8.96 -3.86 -17.83
N HIS A 15 10.00 -4.53 -17.33
CA HIS A 15 9.87 -5.51 -16.24
C HIS A 15 11.17 -5.57 -15.44
N ILE A 16 11.29 -4.75 -14.41
CA ILE A 16 12.39 -4.85 -13.44
C ILE A 16 11.93 -5.81 -12.34
N LEU A 17 12.72 -6.86 -12.08
CA LEU A 17 12.50 -7.71 -10.91
C LEU A 17 12.82 -6.91 -9.65
N ILE A 18 11.79 -6.55 -8.88
CA ILE A 18 11.95 -5.76 -7.65
C ILE A 18 12.36 -6.61 -6.44
N GLY A 19 12.19 -7.93 -6.49
CA GLY A 19 12.51 -8.84 -5.40
C GLY A 19 11.74 -10.16 -5.48
N GLN A 20 12.06 -11.09 -4.58
CA GLN A 20 11.30 -12.32 -4.35
C GLN A 20 10.69 -12.27 -2.95
N MET A 21 9.44 -12.70 -2.79
CA MET A 21 8.79 -12.73 -1.47
C MET A 21 9.55 -13.69 -0.52
N ASN A 22 10.08 -13.17 0.58
CA ASN A 22 10.90 -13.95 1.52
C ASN A 22 10.07 -14.67 2.58
N SER A 23 8.90 -14.13 2.91
CA SER A 23 7.98 -14.69 3.91
C SER A 23 6.54 -14.41 3.50
N ALA A 24 5.70 -15.44 3.63
CA ALA A 24 4.26 -15.34 3.51
C ALA A 24 3.66 -15.92 4.78
N HIS A 25 2.83 -15.14 5.47
CA HIS A 25 2.00 -15.64 6.56
C HIS A 25 0.56 -15.63 6.06
N LEU A 26 -0.07 -16.81 5.98
CA LEU A 26 -1.41 -16.97 5.39
C LEU A 26 -2.48 -17.35 6.43
N ASP A 27 -2.11 -17.49 7.71
CA ASP A 27 -3.02 -17.98 8.74
C ASP A 27 -3.87 -16.84 9.34
N LYS A 28 -3.29 -16.06 10.27
CA LYS A 28 -4.02 -15.03 11.04
C LYS A 28 -3.85 -13.62 10.50
N ILE A 29 -2.78 -13.37 9.77
CA ILE A 29 -2.44 -12.06 9.21
C ILE A 29 -1.98 -12.33 7.79
N ASP A 30 -2.77 -11.88 6.81
CA ASP A 30 -2.44 -12.02 5.39
C ASP A 30 -1.46 -10.89 5.01
N PHE A 31 -0.17 -11.22 5.01
CA PHE A 31 0.88 -10.31 4.55
C PHE A 31 2.07 -11.06 3.97
N GLY A 32 2.76 -10.41 3.03
CA GLY A 32 4.02 -10.87 2.46
C GLY A 32 5.03 -9.74 2.38
N LEU A 33 6.31 -10.06 2.56
CA LEU A 33 7.42 -9.10 2.49
C LEU A 33 8.30 -9.40 1.29
N ILE A 34 8.56 -8.36 0.48
CA ILE A 34 9.45 -8.42 -0.68
C ILE A 34 10.66 -7.52 -0.37
N PRO A 35 11.86 -8.08 -0.11
CA PRO A 35 13.08 -7.29 -0.05
C PRO A 35 13.37 -6.69 -1.43
N ILE A 36 13.70 -5.41 -1.46
CA ILE A 36 14.04 -4.74 -2.70
C ILE A 36 15.43 -5.17 -3.15
N VAL A 37 15.54 -5.61 -4.40
CA VAL A 37 16.81 -5.91 -5.06
C VAL A 37 17.00 -4.98 -6.26
N GLY A 38 18.24 -4.57 -6.50
CA GLY A 38 18.60 -3.66 -7.59
C GLY A 38 18.46 -2.18 -7.21
N ASP A 39 18.56 -1.31 -8.22
CA ASP A 39 18.54 0.14 -8.08
C ASP A 39 17.11 0.67 -8.19
N VAL A 40 16.28 0.36 -7.19
CA VAL A 40 14.90 0.83 -7.08
C VAL A 40 14.80 1.76 -5.89
N LYS A 41 14.45 3.02 -6.15
CA LYS A 41 14.15 4.00 -5.10
C LYS A 41 12.73 3.81 -4.59
N LEU A 42 12.60 3.59 -3.29
CA LEU A 42 11.31 3.57 -2.60
C LEU A 42 10.87 4.99 -2.28
N GLU A 43 9.61 5.31 -2.57
CA GLU A 43 8.96 6.54 -2.12
C GLU A 43 7.84 6.18 -1.13
N PRO A 44 7.78 6.84 0.05
CA PRO A 44 6.72 6.61 1.03
C PRO A 44 5.44 7.30 0.58
N SER A 45 4.84 6.83 -0.52
CA SER A 45 3.68 7.47 -1.14
C SER A 45 2.73 6.46 -1.78
N ILE A 46 1.43 6.74 -1.69
CA ILE A 46 0.37 5.99 -2.33
C ILE A 46 -0.09 6.73 -3.59
N ARG A 47 -0.11 6.02 -4.72
CA ARG A 47 -0.61 6.56 -6.00
C ARG A 47 -2.11 6.85 -5.93
N ASN A 48 -2.50 8.04 -6.36
CA ASN A 48 -3.88 8.55 -6.39
C ASN A 48 -4.20 9.21 -7.76
N THR A 49 -4.06 8.42 -8.83
CA THR A 49 -4.17 8.90 -10.23
C THR A 49 -5.53 9.51 -10.60
N ASP A 50 -6.57 9.25 -9.82
CA ASP A 50 -7.91 9.78 -10.08
C ASP A 50 -8.10 11.19 -9.53
N SER A 51 -7.18 11.69 -8.70
CA SER A 51 -7.26 13.04 -8.14
C SER A 51 -6.56 14.05 -9.03
N GLU A 52 -7.28 15.10 -9.45
CA GLU A 52 -6.70 16.22 -10.20
C GLU A 52 -5.73 17.07 -9.38
N LYS A 53 -5.87 17.05 -8.04
CA LYS A 53 -5.13 17.92 -7.13
C LYS A 53 -4.04 17.20 -6.34
N TYR A 54 -4.29 15.95 -5.97
CA TYR A 54 -3.40 15.18 -5.11
C TYR A 54 -3.09 13.83 -5.75
N LEU A 55 -2.22 13.85 -6.76
CA LEU A 55 -1.83 12.65 -7.52
C LEU A 55 -1.12 11.59 -6.67
N GLU A 56 -0.58 12.00 -5.52
CA GLU A 56 0.11 11.16 -4.55
C GLU A 56 -0.37 11.50 -3.14
N LEU A 57 -0.44 10.49 -2.27
CA LEU A 57 -0.72 10.62 -0.85
C LEU A 57 0.52 10.18 -0.07
N PHE A 58 1.19 11.11 0.61
CA PHE A 58 2.41 10.81 1.37
C PHE A 58 2.09 10.02 2.64
N ILE A 59 2.99 9.09 2.97
CA ILE A 59 2.94 8.28 4.18
C ILE A 59 3.86 8.94 5.20
N ASP A 60 3.27 9.62 6.18
CA ASP A 60 4.02 10.33 7.22
C ASP A 60 4.29 9.47 8.46
N ASP A 61 3.42 8.48 8.74
CA ASP A 61 3.49 7.65 9.96
C ASP A 61 2.74 6.32 9.79
N ASP A 62 2.96 5.38 10.72
CA ASP A 62 2.13 4.21 10.89
C ASP A 62 0.99 4.47 11.89
N ILE A 63 -0.25 4.18 11.49
CA ILE A 63 -1.41 4.32 12.38
C ILE A 63 -2.12 2.97 12.50
N ALA A 64 -2.06 2.39 13.70
CA ALA A 64 -2.87 1.23 14.05
C ALA A 64 -4.33 1.65 14.24
N VAL A 65 -5.21 1.25 13.31
CA VAL A 65 -6.64 1.50 13.43
C VAL A 65 -7.30 0.46 14.33
N SER A 66 -7.91 0.93 15.41
CA SER A 66 -8.54 0.11 16.45
C SER A 66 -10.01 0.47 16.74
N HIS A 67 -10.66 1.27 15.89
CA HIS A 67 -12.03 1.75 16.11
C HIS A 67 -12.96 1.59 14.88
N ASN A 68 -14.25 1.36 15.14
CA ASN A 68 -15.30 1.41 14.12
C ASN A 68 -15.60 2.86 13.74
N GLY A 69 -16.01 3.09 12.49
CA GLY A 69 -16.35 4.43 11.99
C GLY A 69 -15.15 5.31 11.64
N VAL A 70 -13.92 4.81 11.73
CA VAL A 70 -12.74 5.53 11.23
C VAL A 70 -12.80 5.63 9.71
N HIS A 71 -12.55 6.82 9.17
CA HIS A 71 -12.43 7.06 7.73
C HIS A 71 -11.08 6.60 7.22
N LEU A 72 -11.07 5.69 6.25
CA LEU A 72 -9.85 5.13 5.66
C LEU A 72 -9.97 5.06 4.14
N CYS A 73 -8.82 5.14 3.49
CA CYS A 73 -8.69 4.97 2.06
C CYS A 73 -7.77 3.79 1.75
N GLY A 74 -8.11 3.01 0.74
CA GLY A 74 -7.27 1.96 0.18
C GLY A 74 -6.97 2.25 -1.28
N SER A 75 -5.78 1.86 -1.74
CA SER A 75 -5.39 1.94 -3.15
C SER A 75 -5.02 0.55 -3.67
N GLY A 76 -5.37 0.28 -4.92
CA GLY A 76 -5.03 -0.95 -5.61
C GLY A 76 -4.81 -0.69 -7.10
N TYR A 77 -4.04 -1.55 -7.77
CA TYR A 77 -3.67 -1.37 -9.18
C TYR A 77 -4.89 -1.16 -10.10
N PHE A 78 -5.97 -1.91 -9.87
CA PHE A 78 -7.20 -1.81 -10.66
C PHE A 78 -8.30 -0.94 -10.02
N SER A 79 -8.39 -0.95 -8.68
CA SER A 79 -9.46 -0.24 -7.97
C SER A 79 -9.17 1.24 -7.79
N HIS A 80 -7.91 1.65 -7.96
CA HIS A 80 -7.38 2.97 -7.62
C HIS A 80 -7.73 3.32 -6.15
N VAL A 81 -7.63 4.60 -5.78
CA VAL A 81 -7.97 5.06 -4.44
C VAL A 81 -9.48 5.05 -4.24
N LYS A 82 -9.94 4.37 -3.19
CA LYS A 82 -11.32 4.39 -2.71
C LYS A 82 -11.32 4.60 -1.20
N CYS A 83 -12.29 5.36 -0.71
CA CYS A 83 -12.40 5.69 0.71
C CYS A 83 -13.75 5.23 1.27
N GLY A 84 -13.76 4.99 2.57
CA GLY A 84 -14.96 4.56 3.30
C GLY A 84 -14.73 4.54 4.80
N TYR A 85 -15.64 3.91 5.51
CA TYR A 85 -15.61 3.83 6.98
C TYR A 85 -15.48 2.38 7.44
N VAL A 86 -14.69 2.16 8.49
CA VAL A 86 -14.55 0.84 9.12
C VAL A 86 -15.89 0.40 9.70
N LYS A 87 -16.43 -0.71 9.19
CA LYS A 87 -17.71 -1.27 9.66
C LYS A 87 -17.58 -2.21 10.85
N SER A 88 -16.48 -2.97 10.90
CA SER A 88 -16.18 -3.93 11.95
C SER A 88 -14.68 -4.09 12.09
N LEU A 89 -14.24 -4.43 13.30
CA LEU A 89 -12.92 -4.96 13.59
C LEU A 89 -13.05 -6.47 13.82
N ASN A 90 -11.95 -7.19 13.62
CA ASN A 90 -11.83 -8.64 13.82
C ASN A 90 -10.94 -8.89 15.03
#